data_AF-A0A2R6HBY0-F1
#
_entry.id   AF-A0A2R6HBY0-F1
#
_cell.length_a   1.000
_cell.length_b   1.000
_cell.length_c   1.000
_cell.angle_alpha   90.00
_cell.angle_beta   90.00
_cell.angle_gamma   90.00
#
_symmetry.space_group_name_H-M   'P 1'
#
loop_
_entity.id
_entity.type
_entity.pdbx_description
1 polymer ?
#
loop_
_entity_poly.entity_id
_entity_poly.type
_entity_poly.pdbx_seq_one_letter_code
_entity_poly.pdbx_strand_id
1 'polypeptide(L)'
;MEAETALNRLAFKRGGKIFSALSTRHRRVTLLLLHRDGVKRESDLLVRESTEDDVEHDLIANHLPELEKAGFIEWDRETGTISKGPRFDEIEPVLELIENHPDELPPGWP
;
A
#
# COMPACT_ATOMS: atom_id res chain seq x y z
N MET A 1 7.80 31.87 10.08
CA MET A 1 8.92 30.96 10.40
C MET A 1 8.45 29.62 10.96
N GLU A 2 7.60 29.58 12.00
CA GLU A 2 7.09 28.32 12.56
C GLU A 2 6.15 27.53 11.62
N ALA A 3 5.25 28.22 10.92
CA ALA A 3 4.29 27.58 10.00
C ALA A 3 4.98 26.87 8.82
N GLU A 4 6.00 27.49 8.23
CA GLU A 4 6.79 26.92 7.12
C GLU A 4 7.61 25.71 7.59
N THR A 5 8.16 25.76 8.81
CA THR A 5 8.89 24.64 9.42
C THR A 5 7.95 23.46 9.75
N ALA A 6 6.71 23.74 10.20
CA ALA A 6 5.70 22.71 10.42
C ALA A 6 5.25 22.06 9.10
N LEU A 7 5.06 22.86 8.06
CA LEU A 7 4.67 22.40 6.72
C LEU A 7 5.75 21.49 6.09
N ASN A 8 7.02 21.89 6.17
CA ASN A 8 8.14 21.09 5.65
C ASN A 8 8.30 19.76 6.40
N ARG A 9 8.14 19.76 7.73
CA ARG A 9 8.14 18.51 8.52
C ARG A 9 6.97 17.59 8.14
N LEU A 10 5.79 18.15 7.88
CA LEU A 10 4.64 17.38 7.44
C LEU A 10 4.87 16.79 6.05
N ALA A 11 5.38 17.57 5.10
CA ALA A 11 5.71 17.10 3.75
C ALA A 11 6.76 15.98 3.77
N PHE A 12 7.83 16.12 4.56
CA PHE A 12 8.86 15.09 4.71
C PHE A 12 8.29 13.81 5.36
N LYS A 13 7.46 13.96 6.40
CA LYS A 13 6.77 12.82 7.05
C LYS A 13 5.80 12.13 6.08
N ARG A 14 5.10 12.88 5.22
CA ARG A 14 4.22 12.33 4.17
C ARG A 14 5.02 11.56 3.13
N GLY A 15 6.09 12.13 2.60
CA GLY A 15 6.98 11.46 1.64
C GLY A 15 7.56 10.15 2.20
N GLY A 16 8.06 10.17 3.44
CA GLY A 16 8.58 8.97 4.10
C GLY A 16 7.55 7.83 4.22
N LYS A 17 6.26 8.17 4.41
CA LYS A 17 5.19 7.16 4.46
C LYS A 17 4.89 6.56 3.08
N ILE A 18 4.90 7.35 2.01
CA ILE A 18 4.72 6.84 0.64
C ILE A 18 5.85 5.86 0.28
N PHE A 19 7.10 6.26 0.50
CA PHE A 19 8.24 5.37 0.25
C PHE A 19 8.19 4.10 1.09
N SER A 20 7.83 4.20 2.38
CA SER A 20 7.64 3.02 3.24
C SER A 20 6.57 2.09 2.67
N ALA A 21 5.41 2.62 2.28
CA ALA A 21 4.33 1.82 1.72
C ALA A 21 4.73 1.11 0.41
N LEU A 22 5.57 1.72 -0.41
CA LEU A 22 6.07 1.11 -1.65
C LEU A 22 7.30 0.22 -1.47
N SER A 23 7.86 0.10 -0.26
CA SER A 23 9.17 -0.55 -0.03
C SER A 23 9.16 -2.08 -0.21
N THR A 24 8.01 -2.76 -0.11
CA THR A 24 7.92 -4.21 -0.30
C THR A 24 6.96 -4.58 -1.42
N ARG A 25 7.25 -5.70 -2.09
CA ARG A 25 6.41 -6.23 -3.18
C ARG A 25 4.96 -6.44 -2.76
N HIS A 26 4.74 -7.14 -1.65
CA HIS A 26 3.41 -7.39 -1.09
C HIS A 26 2.58 -6.12 -0.91
N ARG A 27 3.20 -5.05 -0.40
CA ARG A 27 2.52 -3.76 -0.22
C ARG A 27 2.20 -3.07 -1.55
N ARG A 28 3.12 -3.12 -2.52
CA ARG A 28 2.87 -2.60 -3.88
C ARG A 28 1.75 -3.35 -4.59
N VAL A 29 1.78 -4.68 -4.56
CA VAL A 29 0.75 -5.54 -5.15
C VAL A 29 -0.61 -5.25 -4.51
N THR A 30 -0.68 -5.16 -3.18
CA THR A 30 -1.91 -4.81 -2.46
C THR A 30 -2.48 -3.46 -2.91
N LEU A 31 -1.65 -2.42 -2.95
CA LEU A 31 -2.07 -1.07 -3.34
C LEU A 31 -2.50 -0.99 -4.81
N LEU A 32 -1.78 -1.65 -5.72
CA LEU A 32 -2.15 -1.73 -7.15
C LEU A 32 -3.48 -2.47 -7.34
N LEU A 33 -3.71 -3.56 -6.60
CA LEU A 33 -4.97 -4.29 -6.66
C LEU A 33 -6.13 -3.46 -6.13
N LEU A 34 -5.94 -2.69 -5.05
CA LEU A 34 -6.94 -1.75 -4.54
C LEU A 34 -7.21 -0.61 -5.52
N HIS A 35 -6.17 -0.09 -6.18
CA HIS A 35 -6.35 0.97 -7.17
C HIS A 35 -7.23 0.52 -8.34
N ARG A 36 -7.08 -0.75 -8.77
CA ARG A 36 -7.86 -1.40 -9.84
C ARG A 36 -9.22 -1.95 -9.40
N ASP A 37 -9.62 -1.75 -8.15
CA ASP A 37 -10.79 -2.40 -7.54
C ASP A 37 -10.78 -3.94 -7.66
N GLY A 38 -9.59 -4.53 -7.75
CA GLY A 38 -9.34 -5.96 -8.01
C GLY A 38 -9.22 -6.83 -6.75
N VAL A 39 -9.36 -6.23 -5.57
CA VAL A 39 -9.31 -6.89 -4.25
C VAL A 39 -10.38 -6.27 -3.37
N LYS A 40 -11.08 -7.09 -2.58
CA LYS A 40 -12.05 -6.62 -1.56
C LYS A 40 -11.76 -7.20 -0.19
N ARG A 41 -11.02 -8.30 -0.11
CA ARG A 41 -10.67 -8.98 1.13
C ARG A 41 -9.20 -9.40 1.15
N GLU A 42 -8.65 -9.58 2.34
CA GLU A 42 -7.29 -10.12 2.52
C GLU A 42 -7.12 -11.51 1.87
N SER A 43 -8.16 -12.34 1.89
CA SER A 43 -8.11 -13.66 1.25
C SER A 43 -7.94 -13.58 -0.27
N ASP A 44 -8.37 -12.47 -0.90
CA ASP A 44 -8.15 -12.25 -2.34
C ASP A 44 -6.66 -11.99 -2.65
N LEU A 45 -5.88 -11.49 -1.67
CA LEU A 45 -4.44 -11.26 -1.79
C LEU A 45 -3.66 -12.57 -1.69
N LEU A 46 -4.04 -13.45 -0.74
CA LEU A 46 -3.40 -14.75 -0.52
C LEU A 46 -3.47 -15.66 -1.76
N VAL A 47 -4.60 -15.64 -2.47
CA VAL A 47 -4.77 -16.39 -3.73
C VAL A 47 -3.75 -15.95 -4.80
N ARG A 48 -3.23 -14.72 -4.72
CA ARG A 48 -2.34 -14.14 -5.74
C ARG A 48 -0.86 -14.19 -5.38
N GLU A 49 -0.51 -14.29 -4.10
CA GLU A 49 0.88 -14.26 -3.63
C GLU A 49 1.44 -15.62 -3.22
N SER A 50 0.59 -16.62 -2.96
CA SER A 50 0.86 -18.01 -2.54
C SER A 50 0.07 -18.30 -1.26
N THR A 51 -0.41 -19.53 -1.08
CA THR A 51 -1.12 -19.97 0.13
C THR A 51 -0.17 -20.65 1.13
N GLU A 52 1.12 -20.32 1.09
CA GLU A 52 2.06 -20.79 2.12
C GLU A 52 1.77 -20.06 3.44
N ASP A 53 1.72 -20.81 4.55
CA ASP A 53 1.39 -20.28 5.88
C ASP A 53 2.26 -19.07 6.27
N ASP A 54 3.52 -19.05 5.84
CA ASP A 54 4.46 -17.94 6.11
C ASP A 54 4.05 -16.64 5.38
N VAL A 55 3.54 -16.75 4.15
CA VAL A 55 3.09 -15.59 3.34
C VAL A 55 1.82 -14.99 3.93
N GLU A 56 0.89 -15.85 4.37
CA GLU A 56 -0.33 -15.40 5.05
C GLU A 56 -0.01 -14.70 6.36
N HIS A 57 0.86 -15.30 7.17
CA HIS A 57 1.29 -14.71 8.43
C HIS A 57 1.91 -13.33 8.21
N ASP A 58 2.83 -13.18 7.25
CA ASP A 58 3.48 -11.89 6.99
C ASP A 58 2.52 -10.84 6.42
N LEU A 59 1.56 -11.22 5.58
CA LEU A 59 0.55 -10.30 5.07
C LEU A 59 -0.27 -9.70 6.23
N ILE A 60 -0.79 -10.56 7.11
CA ILE A 60 -1.69 -10.20 8.21
C ILE A 60 -0.93 -9.49 9.34
N ALA A 61 0.25 -9.97 9.71
CA ALA A 61 1.01 -9.47 10.86
C ALA A 61 1.84 -8.22 10.54
N ASN A 62 2.33 -8.08 9.30
CA ASN A 62 3.31 -7.04 8.96
C ASN A 62 2.77 -6.05 7.91
N HIS A 63 2.18 -6.53 6.82
CA HIS A 63 1.90 -5.67 5.67
C HIS A 63 0.60 -4.85 5.80
N LEU A 64 -0.53 -5.51 6.09
CA LEU A 64 -1.81 -4.81 6.26
C LEU A 64 -1.79 -3.81 7.43
N PRO A 65 -1.25 -4.13 8.62
CA PRO A 65 -1.16 -3.16 9.71
C PRO A 65 -0.34 -1.90 9.37
N GLU A 66 0.79 -2.05 8.65
CA GLU A 66 1.63 -0.90 8.31
C GLU A 66 1.00 -0.04 7.22
N LEU A 67 0.27 -0.63 6.26
CA LEU A 67 -0.51 0.12 5.28
C LEU A 67 -1.68 0.86 5.93
N GLU A 68 -2.37 0.24 6.89
CA GLU A 68 -3.46 0.84 7.67
C GLU A 68 -2.94 2.00 8.52
N LYS A 69 -1.84 1.81 9.25
CA LYS A 69 -1.18 2.85 10.04
C LYS A 69 -0.65 4.01 9.19
N ALA A 70 -0.26 3.72 7.94
CA ALA A 70 0.06 4.75 6.97
C ALA A 70 -1.20 5.47 6.46
N GLY A 71 -2.40 4.91 6.63
CA GLY A 71 -3.68 5.48 6.21
C GLY A 71 -3.97 5.26 4.73
N PHE A 72 -3.23 4.36 4.07
CA PHE A 72 -3.45 4.02 2.67
C PHE A 72 -4.54 2.97 2.50
N ILE A 73 -4.76 2.12 3.50
CA ILE A 73 -5.90 1.19 3.49
C ILE A 73 -6.75 1.38 4.73
N GLU A 74 -7.99 0.94 4.65
CA GLU A 74 -8.79 0.54 5.81
C GLU A 74 -8.92 -0.98 5.78
N TRP A 75 -8.78 -1.60 6.94
CA TRP A 75 -8.81 -3.05 7.06
C TRP A 75 -9.67 -3.47 8.26
N ASP A 76 -10.79 -4.12 7.95
CA ASP A 76 -11.64 -4.72 8.96
C ASP A 76 -11.16 -6.15 9.24
N ARG A 77 -10.50 -6.33 10.40
CA ARG A 77 -9.98 -7.62 10.87
C ARG A 77 -11.06 -8.65 11.18
N GLU A 78 -12.29 -8.23 11.44
CA GLU A 78 -13.39 -9.15 11.73
C GLU A 78 -13.93 -9.76 10.44
N THR A 79 -14.10 -8.93 9.40
CA THR A 79 -14.65 -9.38 8.10
C THR A 79 -13.59 -9.73 7.05
N GLY A 80 -12.33 -9.39 7.32
CA GLY A 80 -11.20 -9.46 6.38
C GLY A 80 -11.31 -8.46 5.23
N THR A 81 -12.21 -7.47 5.32
CA THR A 81 -12.48 -6.52 4.23
C THR A 81 -11.38 -5.47 4.16
N ILE A 82 -10.91 -5.19 2.95
CA ILE A 82 -9.89 -4.16 2.68
C ILE A 82 -10.48 -3.13 1.71
N SER A 83 -10.29 -1.85 2.01
CA SER A 83 -10.68 -0.72 1.16
C SER A 83 -9.59 0.35 1.09
N LYS A 84 -9.73 1.29 0.15
CA LYS A 84 -8.90 2.49 0.06
C LYS A 84 -9.05 3.30 1.35
N GLY A 85 -7.92 3.66 1.97
CA GLY A 85 -7.89 4.45 3.20
C GLY A 85 -7.97 5.95 2.95
N PRO A 86 -8.08 6.77 4.01
CA PRO A 86 -8.29 8.22 3.91
C PRO A 86 -7.12 9.00 3.28
N ARG A 87 -5.96 8.37 3.08
CA ARG A 87 -4.79 8.96 2.42
C ARG A 87 -4.46 8.29 1.09
N PHE A 88 -5.37 7.48 0.53
CA PHE A 88 -5.12 6.76 -0.72
C PHE A 88 -4.79 7.71 -1.87
N ASP A 89 -5.49 8.85 -1.97
CA ASP A 89 -5.24 9.89 -2.98
C ASP A 89 -3.78 10.42 -2.95
N GLU A 90 -3.07 10.31 -1.81
CA GLU A 90 -1.67 10.72 -1.73
C GLU A 90 -0.71 9.76 -2.46
N ILE A 91 -1.08 8.48 -2.59
CA ILE A 91 -0.27 7.45 -3.26
C ILE A 91 -0.79 7.11 -4.66
N GLU A 92 -2.05 7.39 -4.95
CA GLU A 92 -2.70 7.11 -6.23
C GLU A 92 -1.91 7.61 -7.46
N PRO A 93 -1.37 8.85 -7.50
CA PRO A 93 -0.57 9.29 -8.65
C PRO A 93 0.69 8.44 -8.91
N VAL A 94 1.27 7.85 -7.87
CA VAL A 94 2.42 6.95 -8.02
C VAL A 94 1.98 5.60 -8.55
N LEU A 95 0.81 5.12 -8.12
CA LEU A 95 0.22 3.88 -8.64
C LEU A 95 -0.12 4.04 -10.13
N GLU A 96 -0.75 5.15 -10.52
CA GLU A 96 -1.04 5.47 -11.93
C GLU A 96 0.24 5.49 -12.79
N LEU A 97 1.33 6.07 -12.29
CA LEU A 97 2.61 6.08 -13.00
C LEU A 97 3.14 4.65 -13.22
N ILE A 98 3.08 3.80 -12.20
CA ILE A 98 3.49 2.39 -12.28
C ILE A 98 2.65 1.62 -13.31
N GLU A 99 1.35 1.90 -13.41
CA GLU A 99 0.46 1.23 -14.35
C GLU A 99 0.67 1.65 -15.80
N ASN A 100 0.96 2.93 -16.01
CA ASN A 100 1.11 3.50 -17.35
C ASN A 100 2.51 3.30 -17.93
N HIS A 101 3.51 3.01 -17.11
CA HIS A 101 4.93 2.86 -17.52
C HIS A 101 5.57 1.54 -17.03
N PRO A 102 4.97 0.36 -17.28
CA PRO A 102 5.49 -0.90 -16.76
C PRO A 102 6.86 -1.29 -17.35
N ASP A 103 7.17 -0.82 -18.56
CA ASP A 103 8.43 -1.06 -19.27
C ASP A 103 9.61 -0.24 -18.71
N GLU A 104 9.34 0.80 -17.92
CA GLU A 104 10.36 1.62 -17.26
C GLU A 104 10.75 1.08 -15.86
N LEU A 105 10.08 0.02 -15.39
CA LEU A 105 10.28 -0.54 -14.06
C LEU A 105 11.42 -1.57 -14.04
N PRO A 106 12.13 -1.73 -12.90
CA PRO A 106 13.13 -2.77 -12.75
C PRO A 106 12.56 -4.18 -13.01
N PRO A 107 13.36 -5.13 -13.54
CA PRO A 107 12.92 -6.52 -13.68
C PRO A 107 12.45 -7.12 -12.35
N GLY A 108 11.27 -7.76 -12.36
CA GLY A 108 10.68 -8.35 -11.15
C GLY A 108 9.95 -7.36 -10.25
N TRP A 109 9.81 -6.10 -10.68
CA TRP A 109 8.90 -5.12 -10.12
C TRP A 109 7.55 -5.15 -10.87
N PRO A 110 6.40 -4.85 -10.24
CA PRO A 110 6.20 -4.50 -8.83
C PRO A 110 6.46 -5.65 -7.86
#